data_AF-A0A5B7FGR9-F1
#
_entry.id   AF-A0A5B7FGR9-F1
#
_cell.length_a   1.000
_cell.length_b   1.000
_cell.length_c   1.000
_cell.angle_alpha   90.00
_cell.angle_beta   90.00
_cell.angle_gamma   90.00
#
_symmetry.space_group_name_H-M   'P 1'
#
loop_
_entity.id
_entity.type
_entity.pdbx_description
1 polymer ?
#
loop_
_entity_poly.entity_id
_entity_poly.type
_entity_poly.pdbx_seq_one_letter_code
_entity_poly.pdbx_strand_id
1 'polypeptide(L)'
;MTVLRSRGAVLDYLKSNNAPSSDINNIQENLSSHIKLFADDAKFLRPEEMPEGVKYIINRLVAGLASSHLMAREGYFSALCYLLRLNSSYFSPQFVFSLLADKKSATMKSVTKDENRDQLLGELLLCGAVVRSGRAVDQEVLQQVVNMLCAMRAKKSYLDITASQFLVNLIESYEGNSVHPVVWGSLQAELKGPMDDLSPSQVWIRLVLLRKHRVSPPVWLTSTLAPKNHEALVQTLMIVTTKFVILQKTANDLPKVHPVVEELVTNLAAARTSSSLLTKFLQVILEPLQGSTSPAKLQIIFQLLRVSQVLTDGGKAPYQLMRLKNETV
;
A
#
# COMPACT_ATOMS: atom_id res chain seq x y z
N MET A 1 -21.54 -8.68 2.21
CA MET A 1 -21.14 -8.18 3.56
C MET A 1 -19.98 -7.17 3.54
N THR A 2 -19.26 -6.97 2.43
CA THR A 2 -18.11 -6.05 2.30
C THR A 2 -18.49 -4.56 2.26
N VAL A 3 -19.74 -4.24 1.88
CA VAL A 3 -20.29 -2.87 1.77
C VAL A 3 -20.44 -2.14 3.12
N LEU A 4 -20.58 -2.88 4.23
CA LEU A 4 -20.80 -2.30 5.55
C LEU A 4 -19.50 -1.82 6.23
N ARG A 5 -18.34 -2.39 5.88
CA ARG A 5 -17.04 -1.99 6.44
C ARG A 5 -16.48 -0.69 5.83
N SER A 6 -16.90 -0.31 4.62
CA SER A 6 -16.47 0.92 3.95
C SER A 6 -17.25 2.18 4.36
N ARG A 7 -18.40 2.01 5.02
CA ARG A 7 -19.17 3.13 5.60
C ARG A 7 -18.44 3.76 6.79
N GLY A 8 -17.81 2.94 7.64
CA GLY A 8 -17.07 3.39 8.82
C GLY A 8 -15.89 4.31 8.49
N ALA A 9 -15.04 3.92 7.53
CA ALA A 9 -13.81 4.65 7.22
C ALA A 9 -14.02 6.07 6.66
N VAL A 10 -15.12 6.31 5.93
CA VAL A 10 -15.48 7.64 5.43
C VAL A 10 -16.11 8.50 6.53
N LEU A 11 -16.91 7.88 7.40
CA LEU A 11 -17.47 8.52 8.60
C LEU A 11 -16.37 8.94 9.59
N ASP A 12 -15.35 8.13 9.77
CA ASP A 12 -14.24 8.41 10.68
C ASP A 12 -13.39 9.58 10.20
N TYR A 13 -13.18 9.72 8.87
CA TYR A 13 -12.45 10.83 8.25
C TYR A 13 -13.22 12.17 8.25
N LEU A 14 -14.54 12.14 8.10
CA LEU A 14 -15.37 13.35 8.10
C LEU A 14 -15.68 13.84 9.53
N LYS A 15 -15.82 12.91 10.49
CA LYS A 15 -15.95 13.25 11.92
C LYS A 15 -14.67 13.84 12.51
N SER A 16 -13.49 13.39 12.06
CA SER A 16 -12.22 13.95 12.51
C SER A 16 -11.97 15.40 12.07
N ASN A 17 -12.81 15.95 11.18
CA ASN A 17 -12.67 17.30 10.60
C ASN A 17 -13.84 18.25 10.95
N ASN A 18 -14.62 17.97 11.99
CA ASN A 18 -15.69 18.86 12.52
C ASN A 18 -16.74 19.33 11.50
N ALA A 19 -17.04 18.55 10.46
CA ALA A 19 -18.14 18.87 9.56
C ALA A 19 -19.52 18.59 10.23
N PRO A 20 -20.53 19.46 10.10
CA PRO A 20 -21.85 19.27 10.71
C PRO A 20 -22.49 17.95 10.26
N SER A 21 -23.04 17.19 11.20
CA SER A 21 -23.56 15.84 10.94
C SER A 21 -24.72 15.82 9.93
N SER A 22 -25.46 16.93 9.79
CA SER A 22 -26.51 17.13 8.79
C SER A 22 -25.97 17.26 7.37
N ASP A 23 -24.83 17.92 7.18
CA ASP A 23 -24.25 18.20 5.86
C ASP A 23 -23.55 16.96 5.30
N ILE A 24 -22.91 16.17 6.16
CA ILE A 24 -22.32 14.87 5.80
C ILE A 24 -23.40 13.91 5.28
N ASN A 25 -24.54 13.83 5.97
CA ASN A 25 -25.63 12.94 5.58
C ASN A 25 -26.28 13.39 4.27
N ASN A 26 -26.50 14.70 4.06
CA ASN A 26 -27.05 15.25 2.82
C ASN A 26 -26.10 15.07 1.61
N ILE A 27 -24.80 15.31 1.78
CA ILE A 27 -23.82 15.07 0.71
C ILE A 27 -23.74 13.58 0.38
N GLN A 28 -23.80 12.71 1.39
CA GLN A 28 -23.74 11.26 1.21
C GLN A 28 -25.00 10.71 0.53
N GLU A 29 -26.19 11.21 0.89
CA GLU A 29 -27.45 10.85 0.22
C GLU A 29 -27.50 11.37 -1.20
N ASN A 30 -27.11 12.62 -1.47
CA ASN A 30 -27.11 13.19 -2.82
C ASN A 30 -26.08 12.53 -3.74
N LEU A 31 -24.86 12.28 -3.25
CA LEU A 31 -23.84 11.59 -4.04
C LEU A 31 -24.24 10.12 -4.25
N SER A 32 -24.75 9.41 -3.23
CA SER A 32 -25.18 8.02 -3.38
C SER A 32 -26.41 7.87 -4.27
N SER A 33 -27.36 8.81 -4.23
CA SER A 33 -28.57 8.76 -5.05
C SER A 33 -28.26 9.11 -6.50
N HIS A 34 -27.48 10.15 -6.79
CA HIS A 34 -27.01 10.40 -8.16
C HIS A 34 -26.13 9.27 -8.67
N ILE A 35 -25.19 8.76 -7.87
CA ILE A 35 -24.32 7.67 -8.29
C ILE A 35 -25.08 6.36 -8.44
N LYS A 36 -26.11 6.07 -7.63
CA LYS A 36 -27.00 4.91 -7.86
C LYS A 36 -27.80 5.06 -9.15
N LEU A 37 -28.35 6.25 -9.41
CA LEU A 37 -29.07 6.54 -10.65
C LEU A 37 -28.16 6.28 -11.85
N PHE A 38 -26.91 6.76 -11.79
CA PHE A 38 -25.91 6.50 -12.83
C PHE A 38 -25.45 5.04 -12.86
N ALA A 39 -25.29 4.35 -11.73
CA ALA A 39 -24.76 2.99 -11.67
C ALA A 39 -25.76 1.92 -12.10
N ASP A 40 -27.07 2.14 -11.89
CA ASP A 40 -28.10 1.20 -12.30
C ASP A 40 -28.39 1.30 -13.81
N ASP A 41 -28.30 2.50 -14.41
CA ASP A 41 -28.36 2.67 -15.88
C ASP A 41 -27.04 2.22 -16.55
N ALA A 42 -25.90 2.42 -15.90
CA ALA A 42 -24.58 2.09 -16.44
C ALA A 42 -24.20 0.60 -16.45
N LYS A 43 -25.01 -0.29 -15.87
CA LYS A 43 -24.71 -1.73 -15.90
C LYS A 43 -24.88 -2.35 -17.29
N PHE A 44 -25.61 -1.69 -18.18
CA PHE A 44 -26.01 -2.22 -19.49
C PHE A 44 -25.53 -1.41 -20.69
N LEU A 45 -24.84 -0.29 -20.45
CA LEU A 45 -24.40 0.62 -21.51
C LEU A 45 -22.95 0.32 -21.90
N ARG A 46 -22.69 0.36 -23.20
CA ARG A 46 -21.34 0.14 -23.75
C ARG A 46 -20.45 1.37 -23.52
N PRO A 47 -19.11 1.25 -23.48
CA PRO A 47 -18.21 2.39 -23.29
C PRO A 47 -18.43 3.54 -24.30
N GLU A 48 -18.89 3.23 -25.51
CA GLU A 48 -19.19 4.20 -26.57
C GLU A 48 -20.48 5.00 -26.31
N GLU A 49 -21.35 4.53 -25.41
CA GLU A 49 -22.60 5.17 -25.00
C GLU A 49 -22.40 5.96 -23.69
N MET A 50 -21.16 6.20 -23.28
CA MET A 50 -20.83 6.95 -22.08
C MET A 50 -21.22 8.42 -22.21
N PRO A 51 -22.05 8.97 -21.29
CA PRO A 51 -22.41 10.38 -21.34
C PRO A 51 -21.16 11.26 -21.23
N GLU A 52 -21.07 12.30 -22.06
CA GLU A 52 -19.90 13.20 -22.12
C GLU A 52 -19.57 13.84 -20.76
N GLY A 53 -20.59 14.13 -19.94
CA GLY A 53 -20.38 14.61 -18.57
C GLY A 53 -19.61 13.61 -17.69
N VAL A 54 -19.91 12.31 -17.81
CA VAL A 54 -19.22 11.26 -17.04
C VAL A 54 -17.79 11.10 -17.54
N LYS A 55 -17.59 11.09 -18.86
CA LYS A 55 -16.26 11.05 -19.48
C LYS A 55 -15.39 12.25 -19.06
N TYR A 56 -15.98 13.44 -19.00
CA TYR A 56 -15.32 14.65 -18.51
C TYR A 56 -14.88 14.50 -17.05
N ILE A 57 -15.76 14.00 -16.18
CA ILE A 57 -15.47 13.80 -14.76
C ILE A 57 -14.29 12.83 -14.59
N ILE A 58 -14.31 11.68 -15.26
CA ILE A 58 -13.20 10.70 -15.14
C ILE A 58 -11.90 11.29 -15.66
N ASN A 59 -11.95 12.01 -16.77
CA ASN A 59 -10.78 12.71 -17.31
C ASN A 59 -10.16 13.69 -16.30
N ARG A 60 -11.01 14.45 -15.59
CA ARG A 60 -10.60 15.35 -14.51
C ARG A 60 -10.00 14.60 -13.32
N LEU A 61 -10.62 13.50 -12.89
CA LEU A 61 -10.10 12.68 -11.80
C LEU A 61 -8.73 12.10 -12.13
N VAL A 62 -8.56 11.51 -13.31
CA VAL A 62 -7.27 10.95 -13.77
C VAL A 62 -6.21 12.05 -13.91
N ALA A 63 -6.57 13.25 -14.40
CA ALA A 63 -5.63 14.38 -14.47
C ALA A 63 -5.20 14.82 -13.06
N GLY A 64 -6.17 14.89 -12.15
CA GLY A 64 -5.97 15.38 -10.80
C GLY A 64 -5.03 14.52 -9.94
N LEU A 65 -4.80 13.25 -10.31
CA LEU A 65 -3.79 12.40 -9.67
C LEU A 65 -2.37 12.97 -9.79
N ALA A 66 -2.10 13.76 -10.83
CA ALA A 66 -0.84 14.45 -11.04
C ALA A 66 -0.88 15.91 -10.54
N SER A 67 -1.82 16.28 -9.68
CA SER A 67 -1.86 17.63 -9.09
C SER A 67 -0.66 17.87 -8.17
N SER A 68 -0.03 19.04 -8.26
CA SER A 68 1.05 19.48 -7.37
C SER A 68 0.61 19.67 -5.90
N HIS A 69 -0.70 19.78 -5.65
CA HIS A 69 -1.26 19.94 -4.30
C HIS A 69 -1.65 18.58 -3.69
N LEU A 70 -1.05 18.25 -2.54
CA LEU A 70 -1.29 16.98 -1.83
C LEU A 70 -2.77 16.72 -1.54
N MET A 71 -3.47 17.69 -0.95
CA MET A 71 -4.89 17.55 -0.58
C MET A 71 -5.79 17.30 -1.80
N ALA A 72 -5.53 18.00 -2.91
CA ALA A 72 -6.27 17.78 -4.16
C ALA A 72 -6.03 16.35 -4.66
N ARG A 73 -4.76 15.92 -4.66
CA ARG A 73 -4.35 14.59 -5.10
C ARG A 73 -5.03 13.47 -4.31
N GLU A 74 -5.12 13.62 -2.99
CA GLU A 74 -5.83 12.67 -2.11
C GLU A 74 -7.33 12.61 -2.40
N GLY A 75 -7.96 13.76 -2.65
CA GLY A 75 -9.37 13.86 -3.05
C GLY A 75 -9.63 13.14 -4.38
N TYR A 76 -8.84 13.43 -5.40
CA TYR A 76 -8.94 12.78 -6.72
C TYR A 76 -8.71 11.27 -6.64
N PHE A 77 -7.69 10.84 -5.89
CA PHE A 77 -7.40 9.43 -5.66
C PHE A 77 -8.57 8.71 -4.99
N SER A 78 -9.13 9.31 -3.94
CA SER A 78 -10.22 8.72 -3.16
C SER A 78 -11.52 8.61 -3.98
N ALA A 79 -11.85 9.66 -4.73
CA ALA A 79 -12.99 9.67 -5.64
C ALA A 79 -12.85 8.59 -6.73
N LEU A 80 -11.67 8.48 -7.35
CA LEU A 80 -11.42 7.44 -8.36
C LEU A 80 -11.50 6.03 -7.79
N CYS A 81 -10.94 5.78 -6.60
CA CYS A 81 -11.08 4.51 -5.89
C CYS A 81 -12.55 4.16 -5.64
N TYR A 82 -13.38 5.15 -5.31
CA TYR A 82 -14.80 4.95 -5.10
C TYR A 82 -15.51 4.60 -6.41
N LEU A 83 -15.29 5.37 -7.48
CA LEU A 83 -15.92 5.10 -8.78
C LEU A 83 -15.56 3.72 -9.35
N LEU A 84 -14.29 3.34 -9.31
CA LEU A 84 -13.84 2.01 -9.77
C LEU A 84 -14.51 0.87 -8.98
N ARG A 85 -14.88 1.10 -7.71
CA ARG A 85 -15.58 0.11 -6.87
C ARG A 85 -17.05 -0.10 -7.25
N LEU A 86 -17.67 0.84 -7.98
CA LEU A 86 -19.07 0.74 -8.37
C LEU A 86 -19.34 -0.39 -9.38
N ASN A 87 -18.29 -1.03 -9.91
CA ASN A 87 -18.36 -2.16 -10.83
C ASN A 87 -19.31 -1.92 -12.02
N SER A 88 -19.28 -0.72 -12.58
CA SER A 88 -19.97 -0.36 -13.82
C SER A 88 -19.00 -0.47 -15.01
N SER A 89 -19.53 -0.78 -16.20
CA SER A 89 -18.77 -0.90 -17.45
C SER A 89 -18.01 0.38 -17.81
N TYR A 90 -18.53 1.55 -17.40
CA TYR A 90 -17.92 2.86 -17.61
C TYR A 90 -16.63 3.10 -16.84
N PHE A 91 -16.45 2.42 -15.69
CA PHE A 91 -15.30 2.63 -14.80
C PHE A 91 -14.37 1.43 -14.84
N SER A 92 -14.01 0.98 -16.05
CA SER A 92 -13.06 -0.11 -16.22
C SER A 92 -11.62 0.35 -15.98
N PRO A 93 -10.75 -0.49 -15.38
CA PRO A 93 -9.32 -0.22 -15.29
C PRO A 93 -8.68 0.11 -16.65
N GLN A 94 -9.06 -0.60 -17.70
CA GLN A 94 -8.56 -0.39 -19.06
C GLN A 94 -8.87 1.03 -19.55
N PHE A 95 -10.10 1.51 -19.35
CA PHE A 95 -10.48 2.87 -19.74
C PHE A 95 -9.66 3.93 -18.99
N VAL A 96 -9.51 3.80 -17.67
CA VAL A 96 -8.72 4.79 -16.92
C VAL A 96 -7.23 4.75 -17.27
N PHE A 97 -6.70 3.59 -17.66
CA PHE A 97 -5.34 3.47 -18.21
C PHE A 97 -5.20 4.08 -19.60
N SER A 98 -6.20 3.96 -20.48
CA SER A 98 -6.15 4.60 -21.80
C SER A 98 -6.11 6.12 -21.68
N LEU A 99 -6.90 6.71 -20.77
CA LEU A 99 -6.86 8.14 -20.50
C LEU A 99 -5.50 8.64 -20.01
N LEU A 100 -4.75 7.80 -19.28
CA LEU A 100 -3.38 8.11 -18.89
C LEU A 100 -2.42 8.06 -20.08
N ALA A 101 -2.56 7.07 -20.97
CA ALA A 101 -1.74 6.91 -22.16
C ALA A 101 -1.93 8.09 -23.14
N ASP A 102 -3.17 8.51 -23.36
CA ASP A 102 -3.51 9.64 -24.24
C ASP A 102 -2.84 10.94 -23.74
N LYS A 103 -2.85 11.17 -22.43
CA LYS A 103 -2.18 12.33 -21.82
C LYS A 103 -0.66 12.25 -21.99
N LYS A 104 -0.05 11.08 -21.81
CA LYS A 104 1.39 10.93 -22.05
C LYS A 104 1.77 11.28 -23.48
N SER A 105 0.98 10.81 -24.46
CA SER A 105 1.20 11.11 -25.87
C SER A 105 1.11 12.61 -26.16
N ALA A 106 0.15 13.31 -25.55
CA ALA A 106 -0.03 14.75 -25.71
C ALA A 106 1.09 15.61 -25.06
N THR A 107 1.76 15.09 -24.03
CA THR A 107 2.72 15.86 -23.20
C THR A 107 4.19 15.69 -23.62
N MET A 108 4.49 15.06 -24.77
CA MET A 108 5.87 14.84 -25.25
C MET A 108 6.67 16.12 -25.60
N LYS A 109 6.08 17.32 -25.43
CA LYS A 109 6.74 18.60 -25.70
C LYS A 109 7.07 19.31 -24.37
N SER A 110 8.34 19.29 -23.99
CA SER A 110 8.94 20.11 -22.91
C SER A 110 8.26 20.02 -21.54
N VAL A 111 8.45 18.91 -20.83
CA VAL A 111 8.01 18.73 -19.44
C VAL A 111 9.12 19.18 -18.48
N THR A 112 8.79 20.05 -17.53
CA THR A 112 9.72 20.45 -16.46
C THR A 112 10.00 19.28 -15.50
N LYS A 113 11.08 19.36 -14.71
CA LYS A 113 11.45 18.29 -13.75
C LYS A 113 10.34 18.02 -12.72
N ASP A 114 9.63 19.07 -12.28
CA ASP A 114 8.56 18.96 -11.28
C ASP A 114 7.28 18.38 -11.88
N GLU A 115 6.92 18.76 -13.11
CA GLU A 115 5.80 18.15 -13.82
C GLU A 115 6.04 16.66 -14.09
N ASN A 116 7.27 16.26 -14.39
CA ASN A 116 7.63 14.85 -14.53
C ASN A 116 7.49 14.09 -13.19
N ARG A 117 7.88 14.71 -12.06
CA ARG A 117 7.67 14.12 -10.73
C ARG A 117 6.18 13.91 -10.45
N ASP A 118 5.36 14.92 -10.68
CA ASP A 118 3.92 14.85 -10.40
C ASP A 118 3.21 13.89 -11.34
N GLN A 119 3.65 13.78 -12.61
CA GLN A 119 3.18 12.77 -13.53
C GLN A 119 3.46 11.35 -13.04
N LEU A 120 4.70 11.07 -12.59
CA LEU A 120 5.04 9.75 -12.04
C LEU A 120 4.20 9.41 -10.80
N LEU A 121 3.93 10.40 -9.95
CA LEU A 121 3.05 10.22 -8.80
C LEU A 121 1.60 9.95 -9.24
N GLY A 122 1.12 10.63 -10.28
CA GLY A 122 -0.20 10.37 -10.84
C GLY A 122 -0.36 8.96 -11.39
N GLU A 123 0.64 8.46 -12.10
CA GLU A 123 0.68 7.07 -12.59
C GLU A 123 0.69 6.04 -11.46
N LEU A 124 1.51 6.29 -10.45
CA LEU A 124 1.59 5.45 -9.26
C LEU A 124 0.24 5.41 -8.52
N LEU A 125 -0.42 6.56 -8.36
CA LEU A 125 -1.72 6.65 -7.72
C LEU A 125 -2.83 6.03 -8.56
N LEU A 126 -2.75 6.06 -9.89
CA LEU A 126 -3.69 5.35 -10.74
C LEU A 126 -3.61 3.84 -10.49
N CYS A 127 -2.40 3.28 -10.48
CA CYS A 127 -2.18 1.87 -10.12
C CYS A 127 -2.74 1.57 -8.72
N GLY A 128 -2.45 2.46 -7.76
CA GLY A 128 -2.99 2.37 -6.42
C GLY A 128 -4.51 2.37 -6.34
N ALA A 129 -5.19 3.15 -7.20
CA ALA A 129 -6.64 3.23 -7.23
C ALA A 129 -7.26 1.95 -7.79
N VAL A 130 -6.65 1.36 -8.82
CA VAL A 130 -7.06 0.06 -9.38
C VAL A 130 -6.85 -1.06 -8.35
N VAL A 131 -5.72 -1.07 -7.63
CA VAL A 131 -5.47 -2.03 -6.56
C VAL A 131 -6.47 -1.86 -5.41
N ARG A 132 -6.63 -0.65 -4.87
CA ARG A 132 -7.52 -0.39 -3.71
C ARG A 132 -9.01 -0.55 -4.02
N SER A 133 -9.40 -0.43 -5.29
CA SER A 133 -10.77 -0.71 -5.70
C SER A 133 -11.06 -2.21 -5.83
N GLY A 134 -10.04 -3.07 -5.76
CA GLY A 134 -10.20 -4.51 -5.98
C GLY A 134 -10.50 -4.86 -7.44
N ARG A 135 -10.15 -3.97 -8.39
CA ARG A 135 -10.42 -4.14 -9.82
C ARG A 135 -9.22 -4.64 -10.62
N ALA A 136 -8.07 -4.86 -9.97
CA ALA A 136 -6.92 -5.57 -10.53
C ALA A 136 -7.16 -7.11 -10.56
N VAL A 137 -8.22 -7.53 -11.26
CA VAL A 137 -8.66 -8.95 -11.29
C VAL A 137 -8.37 -9.59 -12.64
N ASP A 138 -8.65 -8.86 -13.72
CA ASP A 138 -8.34 -9.30 -15.08
C ASP A 138 -6.83 -9.46 -15.26
N GLN A 139 -6.41 -10.51 -15.99
CA GLN A 139 -5.01 -10.87 -16.13
C GLN A 139 -4.18 -9.77 -16.80
N GLU A 140 -4.73 -9.10 -17.82
CA GLU A 140 -4.03 -8.03 -18.54
C GLU A 140 -3.87 -6.80 -17.65
N VAL A 141 -4.95 -6.39 -16.98
CA VAL A 141 -4.93 -5.28 -16.01
C VAL A 141 -3.93 -5.55 -14.90
N LEU A 142 -3.95 -6.76 -14.36
CA LEU A 142 -3.08 -7.17 -13.28
C LEU A 142 -1.62 -7.13 -13.72
N GLN A 143 -1.31 -7.67 -14.90
CA GLN A 143 0.04 -7.63 -15.46
C GLN A 143 0.50 -6.19 -15.68
N GLN A 144 -0.36 -5.33 -16.21
CA GLN A 144 -0.08 -3.91 -16.42
C GLN A 144 0.22 -3.19 -15.09
N VAL A 145 -0.65 -3.37 -14.08
CA VAL A 145 -0.48 -2.79 -12.74
C VAL A 145 0.83 -3.23 -12.10
N VAL A 146 1.12 -4.53 -12.10
CA VAL A 146 2.34 -5.08 -11.49
C VAL A 146 3.58 -4.56 -12.19
N ASN A 147 3.60 -4.57 -13.52
CA ASN A 147 4.74 -4.07 -14.31
C ASN A 147 4.98 -2.58 -14.05
N MET A 148 3.92 -1.76 -14.02
CA MET A 148 4.04 -0.35 -13.70
C MET A 148 4.56 -0.12 -12.28
N LEU A 149 4.06 -0.84 -11.28
CA LEU A 149 4.52 -0.72 -9.90
C LEU A 149 5.99 -1.13 -9.75
N CYS A 150 6.41 -2.26 -10.33
CA CYS A 150 7.81 -2.68 -10.34
C CYS A 150 8.72 -1.65 -11.03
N ALA A 151 8.30 -1.13 -12.19
CA ALA A 151 9.07 -0.10 -12.91
C ALA A 151 9.20 1.20 -12.10
N MET A 152 8.15 1.63 -11.39
CA MET A 152 8.18 2.83 -10.55
C MET A 152 9.17 2.71 -9.39
N ARG A 153 9.23 1.54 -8.76
CA ARG A 153 10.18 1.24 -7.67
C ARG A 153 11.63 1.37 -8.12
N ALA A 154 11.93 0.90 -9.33
CA ALA A 154 13.26 1.03 -9.92
C ALA A 154 13.61 2.47 -10.35
N LYS A 155 12.60 3.30 -10.64
CA LYS A 155 12.81 4.62 -11.26
C LYS A 155 13.27 5.69 -10.26
N LYS A 156 12.64 5.79 -9.09
CA LYS A 156 12.97 6.79 -8.05
C LYS A 156 12.67 6.28 -6.64
N SER A 157 13.58 6.52 -5.71
CA SER A 157 13.47 6.09 -4.30
C SER A 157 12.22 6.60 -3.57
N TYR A 158 11.74 7.81 -3.87
CA TYR A 158 10.53 8.36 -3.24
C TYR A 158 9.24 7.67 -3.68
N LEU A 159 9.25 6.93 -4.80
CA LEU A 159 8.12 6.14 -5.28
C LEU A 159 8.14 4.73 -4.70
N ASP A 160 9.32 4.22 -4.34
CA ASP A 160 9.53 2.81 -3.99
C ASP A 160 8.63 2.36 -2.84
N ILE A 161 8.60 3.10 -1.74
CA ILE A 161 7.81 2.71 -0.57
C ILE A 161 6.31 2.62 -0.87
N THR A 162 5.78 3.61 -1.58
CA THR A 162 4.35 3.69 -1.91
C THR A 162 3.96 2.65 -2.94
N ALA A 163 4.81 2.41 -3.95
CA ALA A 163 4.60 1.35 -4.93
C ALA A 163 4.69 -0.04 -4.29
N SER A 164 5.64 -0.24 -3.38
CA SER A 164 5.75 -1.47 -2.59
C SER A 164 4.52 -1.69 -1.72
N GLN A 165 3.97 -0.64 -1.10
CA GLN A 165 2.71 -0.73 -0.35
C GLN A 165 1.54 -1.18 -1.23
N PHE A 166 1.44 -0.71 -2.47
CA PHE A 166 0.40 -1.18 -3.38
C PHE A 166 0.60 -2.65 -3.79
N LEU A 167 1.84 -3.08 -4.03
CA LEU A 167 2.15 -4.50 -4.27
C LEU A 167 1.80 -5.36 -3.05
N VAL A 168 2.13 -4.91 -1.84
CA VAL A 168 1.77 -5.61 -0.59
C VAL A 168 0.25 -5.68 -0.42
N ASN A 169 -0.48 -4.59 -0.67
CA ASN A 169 -1.94 -4.61 -0.62
C ASN A 169 -2.53 -5.60 -1.62
N LEU A 170 -1.94 -5.71 -2.82
CA LEU A 170 -2.35 -6.66 -3.84
C LEU A 170 -2.08 -8.11 -3.41
N ILE A 171 -0.88 -8.41 -2.90
CA ILE A 171 -0.54 -9.72 -2.34
C ILE A 171 -1.51 -10.10 -1.22
N GLU A 172 -1.82 -9.16 -0.33
CA GLU A 172 -2.71 -9.41 0.80
C GLU A 172 -4.18 -9.53 0.42
N SER A 173 -4.58 -8.97 -0.72
CA SER A 173 -5.96 -9.06 -1.21
C SER A 173 -6.36 -10.48 -1.63
N TYR A 174 -5.40 -11.35 -1.96
CA TYR A 174 -5.67 -12.74 -2.29
C TYR A 174 -6.02 -13.55 -1.04
N GLU A 175 -7.07 -14.35 -1.16
CA GLU A 175 -7.51 -15.25 -0.11
C GLU A 175 -6.56 -16.45 0.02
N GLY A 176 -6.35 -16.88 1.26
CA GLY A 176 -5.47 -18.01 1.56
C GLY A 176 -3.97 -17.72 1.37
N ASN A 177 -3.23 -18.76 0.98
CA ASN A 177 -1.77 -18.75 0.86
C ASN A 177 -1.30 -18.64 -0.59
N SER A 178 -2.20 -18.44 -1.56
CA SER A 178 -1.87 -18.36 -2.98
C SER A 178 -1.82 -16.92 -3.46
N VAL A 179 -0.76 -16.57 -4.16
CA VAL A 179 -0.63 -15.31 -4.89
C VAL A 179 -0.90 -15.61 -6.37
N HIS A 180 -1.55 -14.68 -7.07
CA HIS A 180 -1.85 -14.85 -8.49
C HIS A 180 -0.56 -15.10 -9.31
N PRO A 181 -0.55 -16.03 -10.28
CA PRO A 181 0.66 -16.41 -11.03
C PRO A 181 1.40 -15.24 -11.69
N VAL A 182 0.67 -14.26 -12.22
CA VAL A 182 1.24 -13.02 -12.79
C VAL A 182 2.04 -12.23 -11.75
N VAL A 183 1.42 -11.94 -10.60
CA VAL A 183 2.06 -11.20 -9.51
C VAL A 183 3.27 -11.98 -9.01
N TRP A 184 3.09 -13.29 -8.82
CA TRP A 184 4.14 -14.20 -8.39
C TRP A 184 5.34 -14.19 -9.34
N GLY A 185 5.12 -14.36 -10.64
CA GLY A 185 6.18 -14.42 -11.65
C GLY A 185 7.02 -13.14 -11.69
N SER A 186 6.37 -11.97 -11.71
CA SER A 186 7.06 -10.68 -11.69
C SER A 186 7.86 -10.47 -10.40
N LEU A 187 7.28 -10.77 -9.24
CA LEU A 187 7.97 -10.60 -7.95
C LEU A 187 9.10 -11.62 -7.77
N GLN A 188 8.94 -12.85 -8.24
CA GLN A 188 9.98 -13.87 -8.14
C GLN A 188 11.22 -13.46 -8.95
N ALA A 189 11.03 -12.91 -10.16
CA ALA A 189 12.14 -12.43 -10.98
C ALA A 189 12.93 -11.32 -10.28
N GLU A 190 12.25 -10.46 -9.52
CA GLU A 190 12.87 -9.33 -8.81
C GLU A 190 13.51 -9.74 -7.47
N LEU A 191 12.89 -10.67 -6.72
CA LEU A 191 13.19 -10.91 -5.31
C LEU A 191 14.04 -12.16 -5.03
N LYS A 192 14.30 -13.00 -6.04
CA LYS A 192 15.05 -14.27 -5.88
C LYS A 192 16.55 -14.07 -5.64
N GLY A 193 17.07 -12.85 -5.79
CA GLY A 193 18.49 -12.53 -5.60
C GLY A 193 19.02 -12.72 -4.17
N PRO A 194 20.35 -12.58 -3.99
CA PRO A 194 21.00 -12.51 -2.68
C PRO A 194 20.38 -11.43 -1.79
N MET A 195 20.32 -11.66 -0.47
CA MET A 195 19.70 -10.70 0.45
C MET A 195 20.44 -9.36 0.52
N ASP A 196 21.77 -9.37 0.32
CA ASP A 196 22.62 -8.17 0.35
C ASP A 196 22.33 -7.22 -0.83
N ASP A 197 21.78 -7.75 -1.93
CA ASP A 197 21.45 -6.97 -3.13
C ASP A 197 20.04 -6.35 -3.06
N LEU A 198 19.23 -6.74 -2.07
CA LEU A 198 17.84 -6.31 -1.97
C LEU A 198 17.70 -4.98 -1.25
N SER A 199 16.88 -4.08 -1.81
CA SER A 199 16.46 -2.86 -1.14
C SER A 199 15.58 -3.17 0.08
N PRO A 200 15.47 -2.26 1.07
CA PRO A 200 14.58 -2.48 2.22
C PRO A 200 13.12 -2.76 1.84
N SER A 201 12.62 -2.15 0.77
CA SER A 201 11.26 -2.40 0.26
C SER A 201 11.14 -3.77 -0.41
N GLN A 202 12.20 -4.24 -1.09
CA GLN A 202 12.27 -5.59 -1.63
C GLN A 202 12.28 -6.64 -0.52
N VAL A 203 13.09 -6.42 0.51
CA VAL A 203 13.11 -7.27 1.71
C VAL A 203 11.73 -7.32 2.37
N TRP A 204 11.05 -6.17 2.47
CA TRP A 204 9.67 -6.11 2.98
C TRP A 204 8.70 -6.98 2.17
N ILE A 205 8.64 -6.83 0.85
CA ILE A 205 7.76 -7.65 0.01
C ILE A 205 8.11 -9.14 0.13
N ARG A 206 9.41 -9.48 0.18
CA ARG A 206 9.88 -10.86 0.35
C ARG A 206 9.42 -11.47 1.67
N LEU A 207 9.44 -10.70 2.76
CA LEU A 207 8.93 -11.12 4.07
C LEU A 207 7.40 -11.28 4.07
N VAL A 208 6.67 -10.39 3.38
CA VAL A 208 5.22 -10.53 3.19
C VAL A 208 4.90 -11.83 2.44
N LEU A 209 5.62 -12.12 1.35
CA LEU A 209 5.45 -13.37 0.60
C LEU A 209 5.78 -14.59 1.46
N LEU A 210 6.85 -14.55 2.25
CA LEU A 210 7.19 -15.63 3.19
C LEU A 210 6.06 -15.87 4.19
N ARG A 211 5.46 -14.80 4.74
CA ARG A 211 4.29 -14.90 5.63
C ARG A 211 3.09 -15.52 4.91
N LYS A 212 2.80 -15.08 3.69
CA LYS A 212 1.65 -15.55 2.90
C LYS A 212 1.80 -17.03 2.51
N HIS A 213 3.02 -17.49 2.24
CA HIS A 213 3.31 -18.86 1.79
C HIS A 213 3.81 -19.80 2.89
N ARG A 214 3.47 -19.59 4.17
CA ARG A 214 4.03 -20.36 5.31
C ARG A 214 3.89 -21.88 5.24
N VAL A 215 2.82 -22.39 4.63
CA VAL A 215 2.54 -23.84 4.61
C VAL A 215 3.47 -24.59 3.66
N SER A 216 3.80 -23.99 2.51
CA SER A 216 4.70 -24.60 1.52
C SER A 216 5.49 -23.53 0.76
N PRO A 217 6.40 -22.82 1.46
CA PRO A 217 7.21 -21.78 0.85
C PRO A 217 8.31 -22.38 -0.04
N PRO A 218 8.59 -21.79 -1.21
CA PRO A 218 9.77 -22.12 -2.00
C PRO A 218 11.07 -21.94 -1.21
N VAL A 219 12.09 -22.73 -1.55
CA VAL A 219 13.41 -22.71 -0.89
C VAL A 219 14.04 -21.31 -0.84
N TRP A 220 13.86 -20.51 -1.89
CA TRP A 220 14.43 -19.16 -1.92
C TRP A 220 13.73 -18.23 -0.90
N LEU A 221 12.44 -18.42 -0.62
CA LEU A 221 11.73 -17.67 0.43
C LEU A 221 12.10 -18.15 1.82
N THR A 222 12.20 -19.47 2.06
CA THR A 222 12.61 -19.99 3.38
C THR A 222 14.03 -19.57 3.74
N SER A 223 14.90 -19.42 2.73
CA SER A 223 16.25 -18.95 2.94
C SER A 223 16.33 -17.53 3.51
N THR A 224 15.28 -16.71 3.39
CA THR A 224 15.26 -15.31 3.85
C THR A 224 15.64 -15.17 5.33
N LEU A 225 15.15 -16.05 6.21
CA LEU A 225 15.45 -16.01 7.65
C LEU A 225 16.59 -16.95 8.07
N ALA A 226 17.26 -17.60 7.11
CA ALA A 226 18.34 -18.53 7.41
C ALA A 226 19.55 -17.80 8.03
N PRO A 227 20.33 -18.47 8.92
CA PRO A 227 21.49 -17.86 9.59
C PRO A 227 22.46 -17.12 8.67
N LYS A 228 22.70 -17.64 7.47
CA LYS A 228 23.57 -17.02 6.46
C LYS A 228 23.14 -15.61 6.03
N ASN A 229 21.86 -15.28 6.16
CA ASN A 229 21.28 -14.00 5.73
C ASN A 229 21.04 -13.04 6.91
N HIS A 230 21.43 -13.41 8.14
CA HIS A 230 21.21 -12.58 9.32
C HIS A 230 21.95 -11.24 9.23
N GLU A 231 23.14 -11.23 8.66
CA GLU A 231 23.93 -10.01 8.45
C GLU A 231 23.24 -9.06 7.48
N ALA A 232 22.78 -9.57 6.33
CA ALA A 232 22.02 -8.80 5.34
C ALA A 232 20.75 -8.14 5.94
N LEU A 233 20.03 -8.89 6.78
CA LEU A 233 18.84 -8.39 7.47
C LEU A 233 19.20 -7.28 8.46
N VAL A 234 20.29 -7.45 9.21
CA VAL A 234 20.82 -6.42 10.11
C VAL A 234 21.22 -5.16 9.34
N GLN A 235 21.91 -5.30 8.22
CA GLN A 235 22.26 -4.15 7.37
C GLN A 235 21.04 -3.43 6.81
N THR A 236 20.03 -4.19 6.36
CA THR A 236 18.73 -3.63 5.92
C THR A 236 18.10 -2.78 7.03
N LEU A 237 18.14 -3.27 8.27
CA LEU A 237 17.61 -2.55 9.43
C LEU A 237 18.41 -1.30 9.74
N MET A 238 19.73 -1.39 9.75
CA MET A 238 20.60 -0.22 9.91
C MET A 238 20.29 0.84 8.86
N ILE A 239 20.10 0.45 7.61
CA ILE A 239 19.74 1.38 6.53
C ILE A 239 18.42 2.08 6.84
N VAL A 240 17.37 1.36 7.25
CA VAL A 240 16.07 1.99 7.51
C VAL A 240 16.04 2.79 8.82
N THR A 241 16.74 2.35 9.87
CA THR A 241 16.76 3.09 11.14
C THR A 241 17.64 4.32 11.05
N THR A 242 18.75 4.30 10.31
CA THR A 242 19.61 5.48 10.14
C THR A 242 19.09 6.42 9.06
N LYS A 243 18.69 5.92 7.88
CA LYS A 243 18.26 6.80 6.78
C LYS A 243 16.78 7.19 6.90
N PHE A 244 15.88 6.26 7.21
CA PHE A 244 14.44 6.53 7.13
C PHE A 244 13.90 7.32 8.33
N VAL A 245 14.39 7.03 9.54
CA VAL A 245 14.07 7.80 10.76
C VAL A 245 14.58 9.25 10.66
N ILE A 246 15.70 9.46 9.97
CA ILE A 246 16.28 10.79 9.76
C ILE A 246 15.57 11.55 8.61
N LEU A 247 15.05 10.85 7.60
CA LEU A 247 14.46 11.48 6.40
C LEU A 247 13.01 11.98 6.57
N GLN A 248 12.27 11.57 7.61
CA GLN A 248 10.91 12.08 7.87
C GLN A 248 10.84 13.17 8.96
N LYS A 249 11.92 13.93 9.15
CA LYS A 249 11.86 15.20 9.89
C LYS A 249 11.11 16.28 9.08
N THR A 250 9.85 16.04 8.74
CA THR A 250 8.92 17.13 8.39
C THR A 250 8.29 17.61 9.70
N ALA A 251 8.33 18.92 9.94
CA ALA A 251 8.14 19.58 11.23
C ALA A 251 6.84 19.25 12.01
N ASN A 252 5.89 18.52 11.42
CA ASN A 252 4.57 18.25 11.99
C ASN A 252 4.13 16.78 11.95
N ASP A 253 4.94 15.84 11.45
CA ASP A 253 4.54 14.43 11.33
C ASP A 253 5.20 13.53 12.37
N LEU A 254 4.41 12.60 12.90
CA LEU A 254 4.92 11.47 13.68
C LEU A 254 5.91 10.67 12.80
N PRO A 255 7.12 10.40 13.29
CA PRO A 255 8.15 9.66 12.56
C PRO A 255 7.65 8.27 12.15
N LYS A 256 7.61 8.01 10.84
CA LYS A 256 7.14 6.72 10.32
C LYS A 256 8.31 5.75 10.18
N VAL A 257 8.19 4.60 10.83
CA VAL A 257 9.13 3.49 10.70
C VAL A 257 8.87 2.80 9.37
N HIS A 258 9.94 2.36 8.70
CA HIS A 258 9.79 1.59 7.48
C HIS A 258 9.04 0.26 7.76
N PRO A 259 8.03 -0.13 6.96
CA PRO A 259 7.20 -1.32 7.20
C PRO A 259 7.97 -2.65 7.29
N VAL A 260 9.16 -2.72 6.68
CA VAL A 260 10.07 -3.89 6.80
C VAL A 260 10.33 -4.28 8.25
N VAL A 261 10.37 -3.32 9.18
CA VAL A 261 10.65 -3.59 10.59
C VAL A 261 9.51 -4.40 11.20
N GLU A 262 8.27 -3.95 11.04
CA GLU A 262 7.08 -4.66 11.55
C GLU A 262 6.94 -6.04 10.92
N GLU A 263 7.18 -6.13 9.60
CA GLU A 263 7.06 -7.39 8.88
C GLU A 263 8.15 -8.40 9.28
N LEU A 264 9.39 -7.93 9.47
CA LEU A 264 10.48 -8.79 9.90
C LEU A 264 10.18 -9.39 11.26
N VAL A 265 9.76 -8.59 12.23
CA VAL A 265 9.50 -9.16 13.55
C VAL A 265 8.28 -10.06 13.58
N THR A 266 7.24 -9.73 12.80
CA THR A 266 6.09 -10.64 12.62
C THR A 266 6.52 -12.01 12.11
N ASN A 267 7.50 -12.06 11.20
CA ASN A 267 8.06 -13.30 10.70
C ASN A 267 8.99 -13.99 11.72
N LEU A 268 9.82 -13.25 12.45
CA LEU A 268 10.68 -13.80 13.50
C LEU A 268 9.89 -14.43 14.64
N ALA A 269 8.79 -13.79 15.06
CA ALA A 269 7.90 -14.29 16.09
C ALA A 269 7.23 -15.60 15.67
N ALA A 270 6.78 -15.68 14.42
CA ALA A 270 6.16 -16.88 13.91
C ALA A 270 7.14 -18.03 13.69
N ALA A 271 8.36 -17.74 13.24
CA ALA A 271 9.38 -18.75 12.99
C ALA A 271 10.00 -19.32 14.28
N ARG A 272 9.63 -18.82 15.47
CA ARG A 272 10.26 -19.15 16.77
C ARG A 272 11.79 -19.12 16.68
N THR A 273 12.29 -18.17 15.90
CA THR A 273 13.68 -18.12 15.46
C THR A 273 14.62 -17.90 16.64
N SER A 274 15.87 -18.34 16.47
CA SER A 274 16.97 -18.23 17.44
C SER A 274 17.00 -16.86 18.14
N SER A 275 17.08 -16.89 19.47
CA SER A 275 17.24 -15.71 20.33
C SER A 275 18.37 -14.79 19.86
N SER A 276 19.42 -15.33 19.22
CA SER A 276 20.57 -14.56 18.73
C SER A 276 20.24 -13.53 17.66
N LEU A 277 19.37 -13.84 16.69
CA LEU A 277 18.98 -12.87 15.66
C LEU A 277 18.12 -11.77 16.26
N LEU A 278 17.19 -12.14 17.15
CA LEU A 278 16.34 -11.17 17.86
C LEU A 278 17.18 -10.24 18.74
N THR A 279 18.19 -10.76 19.43
CA THR A 279 19.11 -9.94 20.24
C THR A 279 19.91 -8.99 19.36
N LYS A 280 20.50 -9.46 18.25
CA LYS A 280 21.21 -8.60 17.29
C LYS A 280 20.29 -7.54 16.69
N PHE A 281 19.07 -7.92 16.33
CA PHE A 281 18.02 -7.03 15.84
C PHE A 281 17.71 -5.92 16.85
N LEU A 282 17.48 -6.29 18.11
CA LEU A 282 17.19 -5.33 19.17
C LEU A 282 18.39 -4.41 19.44
N GLN A 283 19.62 -4.93 19.44
CA GLN A 283 20.84 -4.12 19.57
C GLN A 283 20.95 -3.08 18.46
N VAL A 284 20.82 -3.52 17.20
CA VAL A 284 20.90 -2.68 15.99
C VAL A 284 19.88 -1.55 15.96
N ILE A 285 18.68 -1.79 16.50
CA ILE A 285 17.66 -0.75 16.56
C ILE A 285 17.84 0.12 17.81
N LEU A 286 18.18 -0.45 18.96
CA LEU A 286 18.26 0.28 20.22
C LEU A 286 19.53 1.11 20.35
N GLU A 287 20.68 0.66 19.85
CA GLU A 287 21.97 1.38 19.96
C GLU A 287 21.94 2.75 19.28
N PRO A 288 21.49 2.91 18.02
CA PRO A 288 21.33 4.23 17.41
C PRO A 288 20.33 5.13 18.16
N LEU A 289 19.44 4.54 18.95
CA LEU A 289 18.43 5.26 19.73
C LEU A 289 18.91 5.63 21.13
N GLN A 290 20.00 5.06 21.64
CA GLN A 290 20.47 5.29 23.02
C GLN A 290 20.88 6.75 23.29
N GLY A 291 21.17 7.56 22.28
CA GLY A 291 21.49 9.00 22.41
C GLY A 291 20.41 9.98 21.91
N SER A 292 19.32 9.51 21.30
CA SER A 292 18.30 10.38 20.71
C SER A 292 17.25 10.80 21.74
N THR A 293 16.92 12.10 21.82
CA THR A 293 15.76 12.63 22.57
C THR A 293 14.53 12.84 21.69
N SER A 294 14.59 12.42 20.42
CA SER A 294 13.51 12.70 19.47
C SER A 294 12.24 11.88 19.78
N PRO A 295 11.03 12.42 19.53
CA PRO A 295 9.77 11.67 19.58
C PRO A 295 9.79 10.37 18.75
N ALA A 296 10.67 10.29 17.74
CA ALA A 296 10.91 9.09 16.94
C ALA A 296 11.38 7.89 17.73
N LYS A 297 12.19 8.14 18.75
CA LYS A 297 12.66 7.09 19.66
C LYS A 297 11.49 6.43 20.39
N LEU A 298 10.61 7.23 20.98
CA LEU A 298 9.46 6.70 21.74
C LEU A 298 8.54 5.88 20.83
N GLN A 299 8.33 6.32 19.59
CA GLN A 299 7.49 5.60 18.65
C GLN A 299 8.13 4.29 18.16
N ILE A 300 9.44 4.27 17.87
CA ILE A 300 10.14 3.03 17.52
C ILE A 300 10.14 2.07 18.70
N ILE A 301 10.43 2.55 19.92
CA ILE A 301 10.36 1.74 21.14
C ILE A 301 8.95 1.20 21.34
N PHE A 302 7.91 2.02 21.15
CA PHE A 302 6.52 1.58 21.28
C PHE A 302 6.15 0.51 20.24
N GLN A 303 6.57 0.68 18.99
CA GLN A 303 6.36 -0.34 17.96
C GLN A 303 7.13 -1.62 18.28
N LEU A 304 8.37 -1.52 18.76
CA LEU A 304 9.16 -2.66 19.22
C LEU A 304 8.55 -3.37 20.43
N LEU A 305 7.96 -2.62 21.37
CA LEU A 305 7.26 -3.18 22.54
C LEU A 305 5.95 -3.87 22.14
N ARG A 306 5.17 -3.26 21.25
CA ARG A 306 3.98 -3.90 20.67
C ARG A 306 4.34 -5.20 19.99
N VAL A 307 5.50 -5.21 19.34
CA VAL A 307 6.05 -6.36 18.64
C VAL A 307 6.65 -7.40 19.60
N SER A 308 7.28 -6.99 20.71
CA SER A 308 7.79 -7.92 21.74
C SER A 308 6.67 -8.60 22.51
N GLN A 309 5.51 -7.95 22.68
CA GLN A 309 4.30 -8.60 23.17
C GLN A 309 3.86 -9.77 22.29
N VAL A 310 4.00 -9.66 20.96
CA VAL A 310 3.71 -10.77 20.03
C VAL A 310 4.66 -11.95 20.25
N LEU A 311 5.90 -11.66 20.64
CA LEU A 311 6.91 -12.67 20.97
C LEU A 311 6.63 -13.36 22.31
N THR A 312 6.09 -12.65 23.31
CA THR A 312 5.77 -13.22 24.63
C THR A 312 4.45 -14.00 24.64
N ASP A 313 3.46 -13.59 23.84
CA ASP A 313 2.11 -14.18 23.84
C ASP A 313 1.97 -15.39 22.89
N GLY A 314 3.08 -16.01 22.48
CA GLY A 314 3.08 -17.22 21.65
C GLY A 314 2.62 -17.00 20.21
N GLY A 315 2.79 -15.80 19.65
CA GLY A 315 2.52 -15.51 18.24
C GLY A 315 1.05 -15.24 17.89
N LYS A 316 0.18 -14.98 18.88
CA LYS A 316 -1.14 -14.40 18.59
C LYS A 316 -0.94 -12.96 18.12
N ALA A 317 -1.23 -12.68 16.86
CA ALA A 317 -1.14 -11.33 16.31
C ALA A 317 -2.01 -10.37 17.15
N PRO A 318 -1.61 -9.11 17.39
CA PRO A 318 -2.33 -8.17 18.26
C PRO A 318 -3.80 -7.97 17.84
N TYR A 319 -4.09 -8.14 16.54
CA TYR A 319 -5.44 -8.01 15.98
C TYR A 319 -6.41 -9.12 16.42
N GLN A 320 -5.93 -10.26 16.92
CA GLN A 320 -6.81 -11.31 17.47
C GLN A 320 -7.20 -11.07 18.93
N LEU A 321 -6.42 -10.29 19.68
CA LEU A 321 -6.72 -9.95 21.08
C LEU A 321 -7.82 -8.89 21.22
N MET A 322 -8.08 -8.08 20.18
CA MET A 322 -9.21 -7.14 20.16
C MET A 322 -10.56 -7.77 19.73
N ARG A 323 -10.59 -9.04 19.31
CA ARG A 323 -11.83 -9.72 18.88
C ARG A 323 -12.38 -10.74 19.86
N LEU A 324 -11.72 -10.97 21.00
CA LEU A 324 -12.12 -11.98 21.99
C LEU A 324 -12.59 -11.37 23.32
N LYS A 325 -13.19 -10.17 23.31
CA LYS A 325 -13.80 -9.58 24.51
C LYS A 325 -15.28 -9.18 24.38
N ASN A 326 -15.97 -9.59 23.31
CA ASN A 326 -17.40 -9.32 23.13
C ASN A 326 -18.29 -10.59 23.09
N GLU A 327 -17.80 -11.73 23.58
CA GLU A 327 -18.63 -12.91 23.81
C GLU A 327 -18.40 -13.40 25.24
N THR A 328 -19.01 -12.69 26.19
CA THR A 328 -19.52 -13.15 27.50
C THR A 328 -19.88 -11.90 28.31
N VAL A 329 -21.11 -11.41 28.17
CA VAL A 329 -22.24 -11.41 29.14
C VAL A 329 -23.45 -10.91 28.36
#